data_AF-A0AAJ2K0L3-F1
#
_entry.id   AF-A0AAJ2K0L3-F1
#
_cell.length_a   1.000
_cell.length_b   1.000
_cell.length_c   1.000
_cell.angle_alpha   90.00
_cell.angle_beta   90.00
_cell.angle_gamma   90.00
#
_symmetry.space_group_name_H-M   'P 1'
#
loop_
_entity.id
_entity.type
_entity.pdbx_description
1 polymer ?
#
loop_
_entity_poly.entity_id
_entity_poly.type
_entity_poly.pdbx_seq_one_letter_code
_entity_poly.pdbx_strand_id
1 'polypeptide(L)' 'MIGFLIWVLSWVCLFWIWGEASARKGKQIGCLWALVVFLLGPVGIILYLILRNYD' A
#
# COMPACT_ATOMS: atom_id res chain seq x y z
N MET A 1 6.14 8.90 21.59
CA MET A 1 7.00 9.11 20.38
C MET A 1 6.92 7.98 19.38
N ILE A 2 7.13 6.71 19.76
CA ILE A 2 7.12 5.57 18.82
C ILE A 2 5.78 5.37 18.09
N GLY A 3 4.64 5.49 18.79
CA GLY A 3 3.32 5.34 18.16
C GLY A 3 3.02 6.39 17.09
N PHE A 4 3.55 7.62 17.24
CA PHE A 4 3.41 8.67 16.23
C PHE A 4 4.24 8.35 14.97
N LEU A 5 5.43 7.79 15.15
CA LEU A 5 6.30 7.37 14.05
C LEU A 5 5.64 6.26 13.21
N ILE A 6 5.06 5.26 13.88
CA ILE A 6 4.37 4.14 13.22
C ILE A 6 3.14 4.65 12.46
N TRP A 7 2.38 5.57 13.06
CA TRP A 7 1.22 6.18 12.42
C TRP A 7 1.64 6.91 11.12
N VAL A 8 2.66 7.77 11.17
CA VAL A 8 3.16 8.47 9.98
C VAL A 8 3.67 7.48 8.92
N LEU A 9 4.42 6.44 9.31
CA LEU A 9 4.90 5.40 8.40
C LEU A 9 3.76 4.66 7.71
N SER A 10 2.68 4.32 8.42
CA SER A 10 1.51 3.68 7.83
C SER A 10 0.85 4.54 6.74
N TRP A 11 0.73 5.85 6.98
CA TRP A 11 0.20 6.78 5.98
C TRP A 11 1.12 6.89 4.75
N VAL A 12 2.43 7.00 4.96
CA VAL A 12 3.42 7.06 3.87
C VAL A 12 3.34 5.79 3.02
N CYS A 13 3.26 4.61 3.63
CA CYS A 13 3.14 3.34 2.91
C CYS A 13 1.85 3.24 2.09
N LEU A 14 0.71 3.68 2.64
CA LEU A 14 -0.57 3.69 1.92
C LEU A 14 -0.53 4.59 0.69
N PHE A 15 -0.02 5.82 0.84
CA PHE A 15 0.11 6.74 -0.29
C PHE A 15 1.13 6.24 -1.33
N TRP A 16 2.21 5.61 -0.89
CA TRP A 16 3.22 5.06 -1.79
C TRP A 16 2.65 3.91 -2.63
N ILE A 17 1.96 2.95 -2.00
CA ILE A 17 1.33 1.82 -2.70
C ILE A 17 0.25 2.32 -3.67
N TRP A 18 -0.58 3.28 -3.23
CA TRP A 18 -1.59 3.89 -4.09
C TRP A 18 -0.95 4.56 -5.31
N GLY A 19 0.13 5.33 -5.13
CA GLY A 19 0.85 6.00 -6.21
C GLY A 19 1.50 5.04 -7.20
N GLU A 20 2.26 4.06 -6.71
CA GLU A 20 2.90 3.02 -7.55
C GLU A 20 1.88 2.19 -8.32
N ALA A 21 0.84 1.68 -7.65
CA ALA A 21 -0.19 0.87 -8.29
C ALA A 21 -1.02 1.69 -9.28
N SER A 22 -1.32 2.95 -8.96
CA SER A 22 -2.03 3.87 -9.86
C SER A 22 -1.20 4.21 -11.09
N ALA A 23 0.13 4.32 -10.97
CA ALA A 23 1.03 4.59 -12.09
C ALA A 23 1.15 3.39 -13.04
N ARG A 24 1.22 2.16 -12.50
CA ARG A 24 1.41 0.94 -13.31
C ARG A 24 0.14 0.41 -13.97
N LYS A 25 -0.98 0.39 -13.23
CA LYS A 25 -2.21 -0.32 -13.62
C LYS A 25 -3.45 0.61 -13.67
N GLY A 26 -3.25 1.92 -13.45
CA GLY A 26 -4.30 2.93 -13.45
C GLY A 26 -4.95 3.17 -12.09
N LYS A 27 -5.64 4.32 -11.96
CA LYS A 27 -6.23 4.83 -10.70
C LYS A 27 -7.14 3.83 -9.96
N GLN A 28 -7.90 3.01 -10.69
CA GLN A 28 -8.84 2.05 -10.09
C GLN A 28 -8.11 0.93 -9.34
N ILE A 29 -7.04 0.38 -9.92
CA ILE A 29 -6.25 -0.70 -9.30
C ILE A 29 -5.42 -0.16 -8.12
N GLY A 30 -4.93 1.08 -8.22
CA GLY A 30 -4.27 1.74 -7.09
C GLY A 30 -5.17 1.93 -5.87
N CYS A 31 -6.42 2.35 -6.09
CA CYS A 31 -7.41 2.48 -5.01
C CYS A 31 -7.75 1.11 -4.38
N LEU A 32 -7.88 0.07 -5.20
CA LEU A 32 -8.16 -1.29 -4.73
C LEU A 32 -7.03 -1.80 -3.82
N TRP A 33 -5.77 -1.62 -4.23
CA TRP A 33 -4.61 -2.02 -3.43
C TRP A 33 -4.46 -1.21 -2.14
N ALA A 34 -4.75 0.09 -2.17
CA ALA A 34 -4.77 0.90 -0.96
C ALA A 34 -5.83 0.42 0.04
N LEU A 35 -7.02 0.02 -0.44
CA LEU A 35 -8.07 -0.60 0.40
C LEU A 35 -7.64 -1.95 0.97
N VAL A 36 -7.01 -2.81 0.15
CA VAL A 36 -6.47 -4.11 0.58
C VAL A 36 -5.43 -3.93 1.69
N VAL A 37 -4.51 -2.97 1.53
CA VAL A 37 -3.51 -2.63 2.55
C VAL A 37 -4.14 -2.01 3.78
N PHE A 38 -5.18 -1.19 3.64
CA PHE A 38 -5.90 -0.62 4.77
C PHE A 38 -6.60 -1.71 5.60
N LEU A 39 -7.17 -2.72 4.94
CA LEU A 39 -7.90 -3.82 5.59
C LEU A 39 -6.96 -4.87 6.22
N LEU A 40 -5.92 -5.28 5.50
CA LEU A 40 -4.96 -6.30 5.93
C LEU A 40 -3.79 -5.72 6.73
N GLY A 41 -3.69 -4.39 6.80
CA GLY A 41 -2.57 -3.67 7.41
C GLY A 41 -1.23 -4.08 6.76
N PRO A 42 -0.19 -4.38 7.57
CA PRO A 42 1.13 -4.70 7.05
C PRO A 42 1.15 -5.94 6.16
N VAL A 43 0.23 -6.89 6.38
CA VAL A 43 0.13 -8.10 5.54
C VAL A 43 -0.25 -7.76 4.10
N GLY A 44 -1.12 -6.76 3.90
CA GLY A 44 -1.51 -6.30 2.56
C GLY A 44 -0.33 -5.69 1.80
N ILE A 45 0.59 -5.03 2.50
CA ILE A 45 1.82 -4.48 1.91
C ILE A 45 2.73 -5.60 1.40
N ILE A 46 2.91 -6.65 2.21
CA ILE A 46 3.72 -7.82 1.83
C ILE A 46 3.11 -8.50 0.61
N LEU A 47 1.79 -8.68 0.60
CA LEU A 47 1.07 -9.28 -0.52
C LEU A 47 1.25 -8.45 -1.81
N TYR A 48 1.19 -7.12 -1.70
CA TYR A 48 1.43 -6.21 -2.82
C TYR A 48 2.84 -6.37 -3.38
N LEU A 49 3.86 -6.40 -2.52
CA LEU A 49 5.25 -6.54 -2.94
C LEU A 49 5.51 -7.89 -3.62
N ILE A 50 4.89 -8.98 -3.14
CA ILE A 50 4.99 -10.29 -3.78
C ILE A 50 4.32 -10.26 -5.15
N LEU A 51 3.06 -9.83 -5.23
CA LEU A 51 2.29 -9.81 -6.48
C LEU A 51 2.91 -8.87 -7.51
N ARG A 52 3.45 -7.71 -7.11
CA ARG A 52 4.13 -6.80 -8.05
C ARG A 52 5.39 -7.39 -8.66
N ASN A 53 6.03 -8.35 -7.98
CA ASN A 53 7.30 -8.95 -8.42
C ASN A 53 7.06 -10.21 -9.27
N TYR A 54 5.83 -10.73 -9.22
CA TYR A 54 5.35 -11.82 -10.08
C TYR A 54 4.75 -11.32 -11.41
N ASP A 55 4.26 -10.08 -11.44
CA ASP A 55 3.74 -9.38 -12.63
C ASP A 55 4.89 -8.74 -13.44
#